data_AF-A0A2S2NYL6-F1
#
_entry.id   AF-A0A2S2NYL6-F1
#
_cell.length_a   1.000
_cell.length_b   1.000
_cell.length_c   1.000
_cell.angle_alpha   90.00
_cell.angle_beta   90.00
_cell.angle_gamma   90.00
#
_symmetry.space_group_name_H-M   'P 1'
#
loop_
_entity.id
_entity.type
_entity.pdbx_description
1 polymer ?
#
loop_
_entity_poly.entity_id
_entity_poly.type
_entity_poly.pdbx_seq_one_letter_code
_entity_poly.pdbx_strand_id
1 'polypeptide(L)'
;DEVFMNAQEAVGAHRDTQVEPANQLLLYPCPNNCGKSYKFKSSLNGHFKNECGKPPMYKCPYCKKRCTLKGNMKRHIVLVHHRRAVESDFNLQFTTKAAFF
;
A
#
# COMPACT_ATOMS: atom_id res chain seq x y z
N ASP A 1 -52.86 18.15 -4.26
CA ASP A 1 -51.45 18.32 -4.66
C ASP A 1 -50.54 17.40 -3.88
N GLU A 2 -50.28 16.26 -4.50
CA GLU A 2 -49.49 15.14 -3.98
C GLU A 2 -48.00 15.35 -4.27
N VAL A 3 -47.45 16.50 -3.87
CA VAL A 3 -46.04 16.84 -4.12
C VAL A 3 -45.31 17.26 -2.84
N PHE A 4 -45.97 17.19 -1.68
CA PHE A 4 -45.39 17.69 -0.43
C PHE A 4 -45.60 16.77 0.78
N MET A 5 -45.56 15.46 0.58
CA MET A 5 -45.51 14.46 1.66
C MET A 5 -44.63 13.27 1.26
N ASN A 6 -43.36 13.53 0.96
CA ASN A 6 -42.37 12.46 0.80
C ASN A 6 -40.93 12.90 1.16
N ALA A 7 -40.79 13.83 2.11
CA ALA A 7 -39.49 14.29 2.59
C ALA A 7 -39.07 13.66 3.93
N GLN A 8 -39.58 12.47 4.24
CA GLN A 8 -39.21 11.71 5.44
C GLN A 8 -38.86 10.25 5.13
N GLU A 9 -38.22 9.97 3.99
CA GLU A 9 -37.77 8.61 3.68
C GLU A 9 -36.62 8.64 2.66
N ALA A 10 -35.41 8.99 3.11
CA ALA A 10 -34.18 8.68 2.36
C ALA A 10 -32.94 8.69 3.29
N VAL A 11 -32.53 7.47 3.64
CA VAL A 11 -31.13 7.02 3.81
C VAL A 11 -30.32 7.53 5.01
N GLY A 12 -30.83 7.28 6.22
CA GLY A 12 -29.95 6.81 7.29
C GLY A 12 -29.50 5.37 7.01
N ALA A 13 -28.45 5.17 6.21
CA ALA A 13 -27.96 3.84 5.84
C ALA A 13 -26.44 3.76 5.61
N HIS A 14 -25.64 4.37 6.50
CA HIS A 14 -24.24 3.96 6.72
C HIS A 14 -23.93 3.88 8.22
N ARG A 15 -24.84 3.27 8.98
CA ARG A 15 -24.56 2.82 10.34
C ARG A 15 -25.04 1.39 10.44
N ASP A 16 -24.20 0.47 10.00
CA ASP A 16 -24.11 -0.85 10.59
C ASP A 16 -22.68 -1.34 10.41
N THR A 17 -22.01 -1.50 11.55
CA THR A 17 -20.87 -2.37 11.71
C THR A 17 -21.30 -3.75 11.24
N GLN A 18 -21.09 -4.03 9.96
CA GLN A 18 -21.21 -5.39 9.45
C GLN A 18 -20.04 -6.18 10.03
N VAL A 19 -20.27 -6.73 11.22
CA VAL A 19 -19.57 -7.93 11.68
C VAL A 19 -20.06 -9.04 10.75
N GLU A 20 -19.47 -9.10 9.57
CA GLU A 20 -19.78 -10.13 8.59
C GLU A 20 -19.38 -11.50 9.18
N PRO A 21 -20.31 -12.48 9.16
CA PRO A 21 -20.13 -13.74 9.86
C PRO A 21 -19.10 -14.59 9.15
N ALA A 22 -17.99 -14.88 9.85
CA ALA A 22 -17.11 -16.05 9.67
C ALA A 22 -16.86 -16.58 8.24
N ASN A 23 -16.84 -15.74 7.21
CA ASN A 23 -16.11 -16.05 5.99
C ASN A 23 -14.65 -15.75 6.28
N GLN A 24 -13.97 -16.72 6.90
CA GLN A 24 -12.52 -16.79 6.85
C GLN A 24 -12.12 -16.91 5.38
N LEU A 25 -12.10 -15.77 4.69
CA LEU A 25 -11.43 -15.61 3.41
C LEU A 25 -10.06 -16.24 3.61
N LEU A 26 -9.78 -17.30 2.85
CA LEU A 26 -8.51 -18.02 2.85
C LEU A 26 -7.38 -17.09 2.40
N LEU A 27 -7.02 -16.13 3.25
CA LEU A 27 -5.86 -15.30 3.08
C LEU A 27 -4.65 -16.19 3.34
N TYR A 28 -3.60 -15.98 2.56
CA TYR A 28 -2.33 -16.63 2.73
C TYR A 28 -1.50 -15.83 3.73
N PRO A 29 -1.38 -16.26 5.00
CA PRO A 29 -0.58 -15.56 5.99
C PRO A 29 0.90 -15.73 5.69
N CYS A 30 1.69 -14.72 6.02
CA CYS A 30 3.14 -14.82 5.92
C CYS A 30 3.70 -15.77 6.99
N PRO A 31 4.51 -16.79 6.61
CA PRO A 31 5.00 -17.79 7.56
C PRO A 31 6.04 -17.25 8.56
N ASN A 32 6.64 -16.08 8.28
CA ASN A 32 7.64 -15.44 9.15
C ASN A 32 7.01 -14.62 10.29
N ASN A 33 5.74 -14.84 10.63
CA ASN A 33 5.04 -14.16 11.71
C ASN A 33 5.07 -12.62 11.64
N CYS A 34 5.15 -12.05 10.43
CA CYS A 34 5.19 -10.60 10.23
C CYS A 34 3.82 -9.90 10.34
N GLY A 35 2.76 -10.66 10.63
CA GLY A 35 1.38 -10.17 10.78
C GLY A 35 0.67 -9.82 9.47
N LYS A 36 1.27 -10.05 8.30
CA LYS A 36 0.67 -9.76 6.99
C LYS A 36 0.03 -10.99 6.37
N SER A 37 -1.15 -10.80 5.77
CA SER A 37 -1.88 -11.83 5.02
C SER A 37 -2.30 -11.29 3.66
N TYR A 38 -2.44 -12.18 2.67
CA TYR A 38 -2.66 -11.81 1.27
C TYR A 38 -3.79 -12.61 0.66
N LYS A 39 -4.59 -11.99 -0.21
CA LYS A 39 -5.68 -12.67 -0.94
C LYS A 39 -5.17 -13.77 -1.88
N PHE A 40 -3.95 -13.63 -2.40
CA PHE A 40 -3.38 -14.56 -3.37
C PHE A 40 -2.00 -15.07 -2.96
N LYS A 41 -1.72 -16.34 -3.26
CA LYS A 41 -0.41 -16.97 -3.01
C LYS A 41 0.73 -16.29 -3.74
N SER A 42 0.50 -15.77 -4.95
CA SER A 42 1.48 -15.01 -5.73
C SER A 42 1.90 -13.72 -5.01
N SER A 43 0.95 -12.99 -4.43
CA SER A 43 1.21 -11.79 -3.62
C SER A 43 1.98 -12.13 -2.35
N LEU A 44 1.61 -13.21 -1.64
CA LEU A 44 2.39 -13.69 -0.50
C LEU A 44 3.83 -14.04 -0.91
N ASN A 45 4.01 -14.78 -2.00
CA ASN A 45 5.34 -15.18 -2.45
C ASN A 45 6.22 -13.96 -2.80
N GLY A 46 5.63 -12.96 -3.45
CA GLY A 46 6.29 -11.68 -3.74
C GLY A 46 6.72 -10.96 -2.46
N HIS A 47 5.82 -10.87 -1.47
CA HIS A 47 6.11 -10.32 -0.16
C HIS A 47 7.23 -11.09 0.56
N PHE A 48 7.09 -12.41 0.67
CA PHE A 48 8.00 -13.28 1.38
C PHE A 48 9.42 -13.17 0.81
N LYS A 49 9.55 -13.21 -0.52
CA LYS A 49 10.85 -13.14 -1.20
C LYS A 49 11.52 -11.78 -1.11
N ASN A 50 10.75 -10.69 -1.19
CA ASN A 50 11.32 -9.36 -1.46
C ASN A 50 11.15 -8.34 -0.33
N GLU A 51 10.25 -8.57 0.62
CA GLU A 51 9.89 -7.60 1.66
C GLU A 51 9.98 -8.16 3.07
N CYS A 52 9.59 -9.41 3.27
CA CYS A 52 9.54 -10.01 4.60
C CYS A 52 10.93 -10.09 5.23
N GLY A 53 11.06 -9.58 6.46
CA GLY A 53 12.33 -9.55 7.19
C GLY A 53 13.40 -8.62 6.60
N LYS A 54 13.10 -7.86 5.54
CA LYS A 54 14.08 -6.96 4.91
C LYS A 54 13.88 -5.52 5.37
N PRO A 55 14.95 -4.80 5.75
CA PRO A 55 14.85 -3.39 6.08
C PRO A 55 14.52 -2.56 4.81
N PRO A 56 13.81 -1.43 4.95
CA PRO A 56 13.48 -0.59 3.82
C PRO A 56 14.72 0.14 3.28
N MET A 57 15.26 -0.35 2.17
CA MET A 57 16.50 0.16 1.58
C MET A 57 16.30 1.45 0.77
N TYR A 58 15.12 1.64 0.18
CA TYR A 58 14.83 2.75 -0.71
C TYR A 58 14.29 3.93 0.08
N LYS A 59 15.01 5.04 0.13
CA LYS A 59 14.57 6.30 0.76
C LYS A 59 14.03 7.25 -0.30
N CYS A 60 12.97 7.98 0.03
CA CYS A 60 12.46 9.04 -0.82
C CYS A 60 13.40 10.27 -0.75
N PRO A 61 13.81 10.87 -1.88
CA PRO A 61 14.58 12.11 -1.86
C PRO A 61 13.83 13.29 -1.25
N TYR A 62 12.50 13.29 -1.40
CA TYR A 62 11.68 14.47 -1.10
C TYR A 62 10.98 14.41 0.26
N CYS A 63 11.01 13.25 0.94
CA CYS A 63 10.39 13.08 2.26
C CYS A 63 11.06 11.96 3.07
N LYS A 64 10.58 11.73 4.31
CA LYS A 64 11.13 10.71 5.21
C LYS A 64 10.65 9.28 4.90
N LYS A 65 9.86 9.06 3.82
CA LYS A 65 9.32 7.74 3.48
C LYS A 65 10.44 6.79 3.04
N ARG A 66 10.36 5.54 3.51
CA ARG A 66 11.22 4.43 3.07
C ARG A 66 10.40 3.25 2.58
N CYS A 67 10.92 2.52 1.60
CA CYS A 67 10.29 1.33 1.02
C CYS A 67 11.32 0.20 0.86
N THR A 68 10.84 -1.03 0.84
CA THR A 68 11.62 -2.25 0.57
C THR A 68 11.85 -2.47 -0.93
N LEU A 69 10.95 -1.98 -1.79
CA LEU A 69 11.00 -2.19 -3.24
C LEU A 69 11.17 -0.88 -4.02
N LYS A 70 12.03 -0.90 -5.06
CA LYS A 70 12.25 0.23 -5.99
C LYS A 70 10.96 0.69 -6.67
N GLY A 71 10.13 -0.25 -7.14
CA GLY A 71 8.87 0.06 -7.81
C GLY A 71 7.86 0.78 -6.90
N ASN A 72 7.82 0.42 -5.62
CA ASN A 72 6.99 1.11 -4.63
C ASN A 72 7.46 2.55 -4.42
N MET A 73 8.78 2.80 -4.44
CA MET A 73 9.32 4.15 -4.32
C MET A 73 9.01 5.02 -5.56
N LYS A 74 9.12 4.46 -6.78
CA LYS A 74 8.71 5.17 -8.01
C LYS A 74 7.27 5.65 -7.91
N ARG A 75 6.37 4.72 -7.61
CA ARG A 75 4.93 5.02 -7.47
C ARG A 75 4.68 6.05 -6.38
N HIS A 76 5.37 5.97 -5.25
CA HIS A 76 5.26 6.96 -4.18
C HIS A 76 5.64 8.36 -4.65
N ILE A 77 6.78 8.51 -5.35
CA ILE A 77 7.22 9.81 -5.85
C ILE A 77 6.23 10.37 -6.86
N VAL A 78 5.76 9.54 -7.80
CA VAL A 78 4.75 9.97 -8.77
C VAL A 78 3.50 10.44 -8.06
N LEU A 79 2.93 9.65 -7.15
CA LEU A 79 1.63 9.94 -6.51
C LEU A 79 1.65 11.02 -5.42
N VAL A 80 2.79 11.22 -4.75
CA VAL A 80 2.90 12.13 -3.59
C VAL A 80 3.73 13.37 -3.93
N HIS A 81 4.63 13.26 -4.90
CA HIS A 81 5.53 14.32 -5.32
C HIS A 81 5.38 14.65 -6.81
N HIS A 82 4.16 14.54 -7.36
CA HIS A 82 3.80 14.80 -8.76
C HIS A 82 4.57 15.95 -9.45
N ARG A 83 4.77 17.10 -8.78
CA ARG A 83 5.49 18.27 -9.33
C ARG A 83 7.01 18.12 -9.39
N ARG A 84 7.59 17.17 -8.66
CA ARG A 84 9.04 16.93 -8.53
C ARG A 84 9.50 15.68 -9.29
N ALA A 85 8.60 14.98 -9.98
CA ALA A 85 8.87 13.76 -10.73
C ALA A 85 9.33 14.03 -12.18
N VAL A 86 9.97 15.18 -12.45
CA VAL A 86 10.50 15.48 -13.78
C VAL A 86 11.71 14.58 -14.04
N GLU A 87 11.66 13.91 -15.17
CA GLU A 87 12.47 12.74 -15.52
C GLU A 87 13.97 13.06 -15.58
N SER A 88 14.76 12.55 -14.61
CA SER A 88 16.21 12.25 -14.79
C SER A 88 16.88 11.67 -13.54
N ASP A 89 16.40 11.96 -12.33
CA ASP A 89 17.18 11.62 -11.11
C ASP A 89 16.94 10.23 -10.50
N PHE A 90 15.97 9.45 -11.01
CA PHE A 90 15.58 8.19 -10.36
C PHE A 90 16.64 7.08 -10.51
N ASN A 91 17.61 7.18 -11.42
CA ASN A 91 18.69 6.19 -11.53
C ASN A 91 19.97 6.58 -10.76
N LEU A 92 20.12 7.83 -10.31
CA LEU A 92 21.35 8.28 -9.64
C LEU A 92 21.37 8.03 -8.12
N GLN A 93 20.20 7.91 -7.47
CA GLN A 93 20.11 7.81 -6.00
C GLN A 93 19.95 6.38 -5.43
N PHE A 94 19.90 5.35 -6.28
CA PHE A 94 19.81 3.95 -5.84
C PHE A 94 21.06 3.11 -6.18
N THR A 95 22.09 3.73 -6.75
CA THR A 95 23.35 3.08 -7.16
C THR A 95 24.50 3.30 -6.16
N THR A 96 24.26 3.80 -4.94
CA THR A 96 25.33 3.86 -3.93
C THR A 96 25.63 2.46 -3.36
N LYS A 97 26.22 1.60 -4.20
CA LYS A 97 27.36 0.77 -3.81
C LYS A 97 28.61 1.56 -4.19
N ALA A 98 29.08 2.41 -3.28
CA ALA A 98 30.45 2.91 -3.32
C ALA A 98 31.07 2.59 -1.95
N ALA A 99 32.07 1.73 -2.03
CA ALA A 99 33.12 1.36 -1.07
C ALA A 99 33.05 1.92 0.36
N PHE A 100 32.99 1.00 1.33
CA PHE A 100 33.70 1.15 2.59
C PHE A 100 34.77 0.05 2.65
N PHE A 101 36.02 0.43 2.38
CA PHE A 101 37.25 -0.10 2.96
C PHE A 101 38.24 1.07 3.04
#